data_AF-A0AAE2SE27-F1
#
_entry.id   AF-A0AAE2SE27-F1
#
_cell.length_a   1.000
_cell.length_b   1.000
_cell.length_c   1.000
_cell.angle_alpha   90.00
_cell.angle_beta   90.00
_cell.angle_gamma   90.00
#
_symmetry.space_group_name_H-M   'P 1'
#
loop_
_entity.id
_entity.type
_entity.pdbx_description
1 polymer ?
#
loop_
_entity_poly.entity_id
_entity_poly.type
_entity_poly.pdbx_seq_one_letter_code
_entity_poly.pdbx_strand_id
1 'polypeptide(L)'
;MRWKILSLCCLFVAFWQWYEVFGRATHIRIMIDKFGIGGANISAGIMMIFVFFIGTFLSLFVASVSFRRLKTISSFYRTCALTSMVLLISGALIWAGLIVSPLVEIAPR
;
A
#
# COMPACT_ATOMS: atom_id res chain seq x y z
N MET A 1 -6.76 21.11 15.72
CA MET A 1 -7.72 20.33 14.90
C MET A 1 -7.11 19.69 13.65
N ARG A 2 -6.32 20.41 12.84
CA ARG A 2 -5.77 19.92 11.55
C ARG A 2 -5.10 18.52 11.59
N TRP A 3 -4.29 18.23 12.60
CA TRP A 3 -3.60 16.93 12.74
C TRP A 3 -4.52 15.74 13.00
N LYS A 4 -5.67 15.97 13.66
CA LYS A 4 -6.68 14.93 13.91
C LYS A 4 -7.31 14.48 12.59
N ILE A 5 -7.68 15.44 11.73
CA ILE A 5 -8.23 15.19 10.40
C ILE A 5 -7.22 14.46 9.54
N LEU A 6 -5.95 14.91 9.51
CA LEU A 6 -4.88 14.25 8.75
C LEU A 6 -4.68 12.79 9.18
N SER A 7 -4.73 12.47 10.48
CA SER A 7 -4.62 11.08 10.94
C SER A 7 -5.75 10.17 10.47
N LEU A 8 -6.99 10.70 10.39
CA LEU A 8 -8.14 9.98 9.85
C LEU A 8 -8.03 9.82 8.33
N CYS A 9 -7.59 10.85 7.61
CA CYS A 9 -7.32 10.77 6.18
C CYS A 9 -6.24 9.72 5.87
N CYS A 10 -5.14 9.69 6.63
CA CYS A 10 -4.11 8.66 6.46
C CYS A 10 -4.65 7.24 6.69
N LEU A 11 -5.54 7.06 7.68
CA LEU A 11 -6.19 5.77 7.92
C LEU A 11 -7.11 5.38 6.75
N PHE A 12 -7.90 6.32 6.23
CA PHE A 12 -8.73 6.10 5.06
C PHE A 12 -7.91 5.73 3.82
N VAL A 13 -6.82 6.44 3.56
CA VAL A 13 -5.89 6.13 2.46
C VAL A 13 -5.28 4.74 2.62
N ALA A 14 -4.92 4.34 3.85
CA ALA A 14 -4.39 3.01 4.12
C ALA A 14 -5.43 1.91 3.82
N PHE A 15 -6.70 2.12 4.20
CA PHE A 15 -7.79 1.18 3.85
C PHE A 15 -8.04 1.13 2.35
N TRP A 16 -8.07 2.29 1.68
CA TRP A 16 -8.24 2.37 0.23
C TRP A 16 -7.11 1.62 -0.50
N GLN A 17 -5.87 1.80 -0.07
CA GLN A 17 -4.73 1.06 -0.61
C GLN A 17 -4.87 -0.46 -0.42
N TRP A 18 -5.32 -0.91 0.74
CA TRP A 18 -5.56 -2.33 0.99
C TRP A 18 -6.68 -2.91 0.12
N TYR A 19 -7.74 -2.14 -0.13
CA TYR A 19 -8.80 -2.52 -1.05
C TYR A 19 -8.26 -2.71 -2.49
N GLU A 20 -7.43 -1.79 -2.96
CA GLU A 20 -6.76 -1.89 -4.27
C GLU A 20 -5.80 -3.09 -4.35
N VAL A 21 -5.02 -3.35 -3.28
CA VAL A 21 -4.13 -4.54 -3.19
C VAL A 21 -4.96 -5.81 -3.35
N PHE A 22 -6.07 -5.92 -2.61
CA PHE A 22 -6.92 -7.11 -2.61
C PHE A 22 -7.61 -7.33 -3.97
N GLY A 23 -8.11 -6.25 -4.58
CA GLY A 23 -8.70 -6.29 -5.93
C GLY A 23 -7.70 -6.77 -6.98
N ARG A 24 -6.43 -6.36 -6.89
CA ARG A 24 -5.40 -6.83 -7.82
C ARG A 24 -4.90 -8.24 -7.54
N ALA A 25 -4.73 -8.61 -6.27
CA ALA A 25 -4.35 -9.96 -5.90
C ALA A 25 -5.41 -10.98 -6.38
N THR A 26 -6.69 -10.67 -6.23
CA THR A 26 -7.79 -11.51 -6.74
C THR A 26 -7.82 -11.55 -8.26
N HIS A 27 -7.65 -10.40 -8.93
CA HIS A 27 -7.56 -10.35 -10.39
C HIS A 27 -6.38 -11.17 -10.95
N ILE A 28 -5.19 -11.07 -10.35
CA ILE A 28 -4.00 -11.86 -10.73
C ILE A 28 -4.30 -13.35 -10.56
N ARG A 29 -4.88 -13.77 -9.42
CA ARG A 29 -5.25 -15.17 -9.18
C ARG A 29 -6.22 -15.69 -10.23
N ILE A 30 -7.26 -14.93 -10.56
CA ILE A 30 -8.25 -15.29 -11.60
C ILE A 30 -7.58 -15.40 -12.97
N MET A 31 -6.64 -14.51 -13.29
CA MET A 31 -5.92 -14.55 -14.57
C MET A 31 -4.99 -15.76 -14.67
N ILE A 32 -4.31 -16.13 -13.58
CA ILE A 32 -3.47 -17.34 -13.50
C ILE A 32 -4.34 -18.59 -13.69
N ASP A 33 -5.46 -18.69 -12.96
CA ASP A 33 -6.37 -19.83 -13.02
C ASP A 33 -7.02 -19.99 -14.41
N LYS A 34 -7.31 -18.88 -15.10
CA LYS A 34 -8.03 -18.91 -16.39
C LYS A 34 -7.14 -18.98 -17.63
N PHE A 35 -5.97 -18.35 -17.62
CA PHE A 35 -5.19 -18.14 -18.85
C PHE A 35 -3.86 -18.89 -18.90
N GLY A 36 -3.41 -19.51 -17.80
CA GLY A 36 -2.14 -20.23 -17.77
C GLY A 36 -0.96 -19.31 -18.08
N ILE A 37 -0.37 -18.72 -17.04
CA ILE A 37 0.80 -17.81 -17.08
C ILE A 37 0.76 -16.87 -18.31
N GLY A 38 -0.19 -15.94 -18.27
CA GLY A 38 -0.34 -14.91 -19.29
C GLY A 38 0.81 -13.90 -19.23
N GLY A 39 1.67 -13.95 -20.24
CA GLY A 39 2.75 -13.00 -20.46
C GLY A 39 2.29 -11.55 -20.51
N ALA A 40 2.99 -10.74 -19.72
CA ALA A 40 3.29 -9.32 -19.88
C ALA A 40 2.16 -8.34 -20.32
N ASN A 41 1.48 -7.78 -19.32
CA ASN A 41 1.17 -6.35 -19.32
C ASN A 41 2.04 -5.62 -18.27
N ILE A 42 3.36 -5.71 -18.44
CA ILE A 42 4.35 -5.24 -17.45
C ILE A 42 4.46 -3.70 -17.43
N SER A 43 4.28 -3.00 -18.55
CA SER A 43 4.53 -1.55 -18.59
C SER A 43 3.47 -0.70 -17.84
N ALA A 44 2.18 -1.02 -17.99
CA ALA A 44 1.11 -0.37 -17.25
C ALA A 44 1.16 -0.72 -15.75
N GLY A 45 1.58 -1.94 -15.42
CA GLY A 45 1.81 -2.38 -14.03
C GLY A 45 2.89 -1.54 -13.35
N ILE A 46 4.05 -1.36 -14.00
CA ILE A 46 5.20 -0.64 -13.43
C ILE A 46 4.88 0.83 -13.12
N MET A 47 4.22 1.57 -14.02
CA MET A 47 3.86 2.96 -13.72
C MET A 47 2.91 3.08 -12.52
N MET A 48 1.92 2.17 -12.42
CA MET A 48 1.01 2.17 -11.28
C MET A 48 1.71 1.81 -9.97
N ILE A 49 2.74 0.97 -10.03
CA ILE A 49 3.59 0.62 -8.89
C ILE A 49 4.36 1.86 -8.39
N PHE A 50 4.97 2.64 -9.29
CA PHE A 50 5.67 3.87 -8.89
C PHE A 50 4.75 4.88 -8.22
N VAL A 51 3.57 5.11 -8.79
CA VAL A 51 2.55 6.00 -8.20
C VAL A 51 2.12 5.48 -6.81
N PHE A 52 1.96 4.16 -6.67
CA PHE A 52 1.59 3.54 -5.40
C PHE A 52 2.67 3.70 -4.33
N PHE A 53 3.95 3.43 -4.65
CA PHE A 53 5.06 3.60 -3.70
C PHE A 53 5.26 5.06 -3.29
N ILE A 54 5.18 6.01 -4.23
CA ILE A 54 5.28 7.44 -3.93
C ILE A 54 4.12 7.88 -3.02
N GLY A 55 2.90 7.48 -3.33
CA GLY A 55 1.72 7.78 -2.50
C GLY A 55 1.80 7.17 -1.10
N THR A 56 2.33 5.95 -0.99
CA THR A 56 2.58 5.28 0.29
C THR A 56 3.63 6.04 1.11
N PHE A 57 4.73 6.46 0.48
CA PHE A 57 5.81 7.19 1.15
C PHE A 57 5.33 8.56 1.67
N LEU A 58 4.58 9.30 0.85
CA LEU A 58 3.95 10.56 1.24
C LEU A 58 2.98 10.35 2.41
N SER A 59 2.14 9.31 2.34
CA SER A 59 1.17 9.00 3.39
C SER A 59 1.84 8.59 4.70
N LEU A 60 2.93 7.81 4.63
CA LEU A 60 3.76 7.45 5.77
C LEU A 60 4.44 8.67 6.40
N PHE A 61 4.95 9.58 5.58
CA PHE A 61 5.56 10.82 6.06
C PHE A 61 4.53 11.67 6.82
N VAL A 62 3.35 11.88 6.24
CA VAL A 62 2.25 12.63 6.87
C VAL A 62 1.76 11.94 8.15
N ALA A 63 1.61 10.62 8.14
CA ALA A 63 1.25 9.85 9.32
C ALA A 63 2.31 9.99 10.42
N SER A 64 3.60 9.95 10.08
CA SER A 64 4.73 10.03 11.02
C SER A 64 4.80 11.39 11.71
N VAL A 65 4.66 12.45 10.91
CA VAL A 65 4.57 13.82 11.43
C VAL A 65 3.33 13.98 12.31
N SER A 66 2.18 13.44 11.89
CA SER A 66 0.94 13.50 12.65
C SER A 66 1.05 12.76 13.99
N PHE A 67 1.64 11.56 14.02
CA PHE A 67 1.87 10.78 15.24
C PHE A 67 2.76 11.53 16.24
N ARG A 68 3.87 12.12 15.78
CA ARG A 68 4.76 12.93 16.63
C ARG A 68 4.03 14.14 17.23
N ARG A 69 3.19 14.81 16.44
CA ARG A 69 2.42 15.99 16.88
C ARG A 69 1.23 15.66 17.77
N LEU A 70 0.64 14.47 17.63
CA LEU A 70 -0.52 14.01 18.40
C LEU A 70 -0.15 13.32 19.72
N LYS A 71 1.13 12.97 19.93
CA LYS A 71 1.65 12.31 21.15
C LYS A 71 1.25 13.03 22.44
N THR A 72 1.08 14.35 22.38
CA THR A 72 0.75 15.24 23.51
C THR A 72 -0.74 15.54 23.68
N ILE A 73 -1.62 15.11 22.77
CA ILE A 73 -3.00 15.66 22.68
C ILE A 73 -4.09 14.61 22.90
N SER A 74 -4.00 13.42 22.29
CA SER A 74 -5.06 12.41 22.44
C SER A 74 -4.64 11.00 22.01
N SER A 75 -5.00 10.00 22.82
CA SER A 75 -4.72 8.58 22.59
C SER A 75 -5.35 8.04 21.29
N PHE A 76 -6.63 8.32 21.03
CA PHE A 76 -7.37 7.76 19.89
C PHE A 76 -6.74 8.08 18.52
N TYR A 77 -6.49 9.36 18.22
CA TYR A 77 -5.93 9.79 16.93
C TYR A 77 -4.46 9.35 16.76
N ARG A 78 -3.75 9.15 17.87
CA ARG A 78 -2.41 8.57 17.87
C ARG A 78 -2.47 7.10 17.46
N THR A 79 -3.43 6.33 17.96
CA THR A 79 -3.67 4.96 17.52
C THR A 79 -4.03 4.92 16.03
N CYS A 80 -4.93 5.79 15.55
CA CYS A 80 -5.26 5.86 14.12
C CYS A 80 -4.03 6.12 13.23
N ALA A 81 -3.15 7.05 13.63
CA ALA A 81 -1.92 7.34 12.91
C ALA A 81 -0.92 6.17 12.94
N LEU A 82 -0.87 5.41 14.04
CA LEU A 82 0.00 4.24 14.15
C LEU A 82 -0.56 3.08 13.32
N THR A 83 -1.86 2.81 13.39
CA THR A 83 -2.54 1.80 12.58
C THR A 83 -2.39 2.10 11.09
N SER A 84 -2.51 3.36 10.68
CA SER A 84 -2.31 3.74 9.28
C SER A 84 -0.88 3.46 8.82
N MET A 85 0.15 3.78 9.62
CA MET A 85 1.53 3.40 9.28
C MET A 85 1.70 1.90 9.08
N VAL A 86 1.19 1.09 10.01
CA VAL A 86 1.31 -0.38 9.96
C VAL A 86 0.61 -0.93 8.70
N LEU A 87 -0.58 -0.42 8.38
CA LEU A 87 -1.32 -0.82 7.19
C LEU A 87 -0.61 -0.39 5.90
N LEU A 88 -0.05 0.82 5.84
CA LEU A 88 0.71 1.30 4.69
C LEU A 88 2.00 0.47 4.48
N ILE A 89 2.74 0.16 5.54
CA ILE A 89 3.97 -0.65 5.47
C ILE A 89 3.64 -2.08 5.03
N SER A 90 2.65 -2.72 5.64
CA SER A 90 2.25 -4.08 5.27
C SER A 90 1.72 -4.16 3.84
N GLY A 91 0.92 -3.19 3.40
CA GLY A 91 0.47 -3.08 2.01
C GLY A 91 1.62 -2.92 1.02
N ALA A 92 2.63 -2.09 1.36
CA ALA A 92 3.83 -1.92 0.55
C ALA A 92 4.69 -3.19 0.47
N LEU A 93 4.81 -3.95 1.55
CA LEU A 93 5.53 -5.23 1.57
C LEU A 93 4.85 -6.28 0.69
N ILE A 94 3.52 -6.38 0.77
CA ILE A 94 2.74 -7.31 -0.08
C ILE A 94 2.90 -6.92 -1.55
N TRP A 95 2.83 -5.64 -1.87
CA TRP A 95 3.09 -5.15 -3.21
C TRP A 95 4.50 -5.44 -3.69
N ALA A 96 5.51 -5.20 -2.87
CA ALA A 96 6.90 -5.55 -3.19
C ALA A 96 7.03 -7.04 -3.50
N GLY A 97 6.40 -7.91 -2.69
CA GLY A 97 6.36 -9.35 -2.93
C GLY A 97 5.65 -9.71 -4.25
N LEU A 98 4.49 -9.12 -4.54
CA LEU A 98 3.76 -9.33 -5.79
C LEU A 98 4.51 -8.86 -7.04
N ILE A 99 5.41 -7.89 -6.91
CA ILE A 99 6.26 -7.41 -8.01
C ILE A 99 7.45 -8.36 -8.21
N VAL A 100 8.04 -8.82 -7.11
CA VAL A 100 9.23 -9.67 -7.14
C VAL A 100 8.87 -11.09 -7.59
N SER A 101 7.72 -11.66 -7.20
CA SER A 101 7.33 -13.02 -7.60
C SER A 101 7.35 -13.26 -9.12
N PRO A 102 6.71 -12.44 -9.99
CA PRO A 102 6.81 -12.63 -11.43
C PRO A 102 8.21 -12.31 -11.97
N LEU A 103 8.98 -11.40 -11.37
CA LEU A 103 10.37 -11.12 -11.76
C LEU A 103 11.32 -12.29 -11.44
N VAL A 104 11.07 -13.01 -10.34
CA VAL A 104 11.85 -14.19 -9.92
C VAL A 104 11.54 -15.41 -10.79
N GLU A 105 10.31 -15.53 -11.32
CA GLU A 105 9.96 -16.55 -12.31
C GLU A 105 10.54 -16.27 -13.70
N ILE A 106 10.80 -15.00 -14.05
CA ILE A 106 11.43 -14.61 -15.32
C ILE A 106 12.97 -14.75 -15.27
N ALA A 107 13.58 -14.86 -14.09
CA ALA A 107 15.02 -15.11 -13.97
C ALA A 107 15.34 -16.54 -14.48
N PRO A 108 16.13 -16.69 -15.56
CA PRO A 108 16.43 -18.00 -16.10
C PRO A 108 17.23 -18.82 -15.08
N ARG A 109 16.72 -20.00 -14.73
CA ARG A 109 17.49 -21.06 -14.06
C ARG A 109 18.34 -21.80 -15.08
#